data_AF-A0A2D6TTC2-F1
#
_entry.id   AF-A0A2D6TTC2-F1
#
_cell.length_a   1.000
_cell.length_b   1.000
_cell.length_c   1.000
_cell.angle_alpha   90.00
_cell.angle_beta   90.00
_cell.angle_gamma   90.00
#
_symmetry.space_group_name_H-M   'P 1'
#
loop_
_entity.id
_entity.type
_entity.pdbx_description
1 polymer ?
#
loop_
_entity_poly.entity_id
_entity_poly.type
_entity_poly.pdbx_seq_one_letter_code
_entity_poly.pdbx_strand_id
1 'polypeptide(L)'
;MSKSLEESSRDKIAKFLPDAIKHSLESYHRFVLSEDAPEDAKSFSAHHSACKVAIAHIELLIKLAKWADLLDNRAKEDPDDALLAGLIAEAQSELDHYSEKIK
;
A
#
# COMPACT_ATOMS: atom_id res chain seq x y z
N MET A 1 -24.41 7.19 -23.60
CA MET A 1 -24.29 8.04 -22.39
C MET A 1 -22.81 8.19 -22.09
N SER A 2 -22.29 9.41 -21.96
CA SER A 2 -20.92 9.67 -21.52
C SER A 2 -20.79 9.28 -20.05
N LYS A 3 -19.69 8.63 -19.66
CA LYS A 3 -19.37 8.42 -18.24
C LYS A 3 -19.26 9.76 -17.52
N SER A 4 -19.61 9.77 -16.23
CA SER A 4 -19.35 10.91 -15.34
C SER A 4 -17.84 11.11 -15.15
N LEU A 5 -17.43 12.33 -14.78
CA LEU A 5 -16.04 12.61 -14.38
C LEU A 5 -15.62 11.74 -13.19
N GLU A 6 -16.53 11.50 -12.25
CA GLU A 6 -16.29 10.67 -11.07
C GLU A 6 -16.00 9.22 -11.47
N GLU A 7 -16.84 8.62 -12.33
CA GLU A 7 -16.66 7.27 -12.84
C GLU A 7 -15.36 7.12 -13.63
N SER A 8 -15.04 8.11 -14.48
CA SER A 8 -13.77 8.14 -15.23
C SER A 8 -12.55 8.24 -14.32
N SER A 9 -12.67 8.96 -13.20
CA SER A 9 -11.60 9.09 -12.20
C SER A 9 -11.42 7.79 -11.42
N ARG A 10 -12.53 7.16 -11.01
CA ARG A 10 -12.54 5.85 -10.34
C ARG A 10 -11.88 4.79 -11.22
N ASP A 11 -12.22 4.69 -12.50
CA ASP A 11 -11.62 3.73 -13.43
C ASP A 11 -10.10 3.92 -13.59
N LYS A 12 -9.63 5.17 -13.63
CA LYS A 12 -8.19 5.46 -13.74
C LYS A 12 -7.43 5.09 -12.47
N ILE A 13 -8.01 5.43 -11.32
CA ILE A 13 -7.45 5.09 -10.01
C ILE A 13 -7.42 3.57 -9.84
N ALA A 14 -8.50 2.88 -10.22
CA ALA A 14 -8.60 1.42 -10.16
C ALA A 14 -7.47 0.72 -10.95
N LYS A 15 -7.14 1.22 -12.14
CA LYS A 15 -6.05 0.68 -12.97
C LYS A 15 -4.65 0.99 -12.43
N PHE A 16 -4.48 2.09 -11.71
CA PHE A 16 -3.18 2.54 -11.20
C PHE A 16 -2.80 1.86 -9.87
N LEU A 17 -3.79 1.60 -9.02
CA LEU A 17 -3.57 1.17 -7.64
C LEU A 17 -2.81 -0.15 -7.47
N PRO A 18 -3.05 -1.22 -8.26
CA PRO A 18 -2.33 -2.49 -8.08
C PRO A 18 -0.81 -2.32 -8.17
N ASP A 19 -0.32 -1.66 -9.22
CA ASP A 19 1.10 -1.41 -9.43
C ASP A 19 1.68 -0.46 -8.35
N ALA A 20 0.91 0.55 -7.94
CA ALA A 20 1.33 1.49 -6.91
C ALA A 20 1.50 0.82 -5.53
N ILE A 21 0.56 -0.07 -5.17
CA ILE A 21 0.62 -0.83 -3.91
C ILE A 21 1.81 -1.79 -3.95
N LYS A 22 1.94 -2.57 -5.03
CA LYS A 22 3.06 -3.49 -5.22
C LYS A 22 4.40 -2.79 -5.12
N HIS A 23 4.58 -1.69 -5.85
CA HIS A 23 5.83 -0.92 -5.83
C HIS A 23 6.15 -0.36 -4.44
N SER A 24 5.13 0.09 -3.71
CA SER A 24 5.31 0.65 -2.37
C SER A 24 5.73 -0.43 -1.37
N LEU A 25 5.15 -1.64 -1.44
CA LEU A 25 5.54 -2.80 -0.63
C LEU A 25 6.97 -3.24 -0.94
N GLU A 26 7.30 -3.45 -2.21
CA GLU A 26 8.66 -3.86 -2.63
C GLU A 26 9.72 -2.84 -2.19
N SER A 27 9.39 -1.54 -2.26
CA SER A 27 10.31 -0.47 -1.83
C SER A 27 10.44 -0.42 -0.32
N TYR A 28 9.34 -0.62 0.43
CA TYR A 28 9.38 -0.73 1.88
C TYR A 28 10.22 -1.93 2.32
N HIS A 29 9.96 -3.13 1.78
CA HIS A 29 10.72 -4.33 2.13
C HIS A 29 12.20 -4.18 1.80
N ARG A 30 12.55 -3.66 0.62
CA ARG A 30 13.96 -3.38 0.28
C ARG A 30 14.62 -2.41 1.26
N PHE A 31 13.89 -1.39 1.70
CA PHE A 31 14.41 -0.40 2.63
C PHE A 31 14.56 -0.97 4.05
N VAL A 32 13.63 -1.80 4.51
CA VAL A 32 13.68 -2.42 5.85
C VAL A 32 14.68 -3.58 5.93
N LEU A 33 14.80 -4.36 4.86
CA LEU A 33 15.71 -5.51 4.76
C LEU A 33 17.12 -5.12 4.31
N SER A 34 17.39 -3.84 4.04
CA SER A 34 18.75 -3.40 3.68
C SER A 34 19.70 -3.72 4.83
N GLU A 35 20.85 -4.33 4.51
CA GLU A 35 21.86 -4.74 5.50
C GLU A 35 22.54 -3.57 6.22
N ASP A 36 22.28 -2.33 5.79
CA ASP A 36 22.74 -1.10 6.43
C ASP A 36 21.95 -0.81 7.71
N ALA A 37 22.23 -1.57 8.76
CA ALA A 37 21.72 -1.29 10.09
C ALA A 37 22.19 0.11 10.53
N PRO A 38 21.31 0.97 11.06
CA PRO A 38 21.72 2.30 11.49
C PRO A 38 22.75 2.23 12.61
N GLU A 39 23.93 2.80 12.39
CA GLU A 39 25.06 2.75 13.35
C GLU A 39 24.93 3.76 14.50
N ASP A 40 24.06 4.78 14.33
CA ASP A 40 23.91 5.87 15.29
C ASP A 40 22.43 6.29 15.47
N ALA A 41 22.14 7.05 16.53
CA ALA A 41 20.77 7.46 16.86
C ALA A 41 20.10 8.34 15.79
N LYS A 42 20.88 9.16 15.06
CA LYS A 42 20.38 10.03 14.00
C LYS A 42 20.03 9.21 12.76
N SER A 43 20.90 8.29 12.34
CA SER A 43 20.62 7.36 11.24
C SER A 43 19.45 6.44 11.59
N PHE A 44 19.33 5.98 12.83
CA PHE A 44 18.18 5.20 13.30
C PHE A 44 16.87 6.00 13.20
N SER A 45 16.85 7.23 13.72
CA SER A 45 15.68 8.10 13.68
C SER A 45 15.24 8.42 12.24
N ALA A 46 16.20 8.68 11.35
CA ALA A 46 15.94 8.92 9.94
C ALA A 46 15.36 7.68 9.24
N HIS A 47 15.98 6.51 9.45
CA HIS A 47 15.52 5.23 8.92
C HIS A 47 14.09 4.93 9.40
N HIS A 48 13.84 5.03 10.70
CA HIS A 48 12.52 4.79 11.27
C HIS A 48 11.46 5.79 10.76
N SER A 49 11.83 7.06 10.56
CA SER A 49 10.93 8.07 9.99
C SER A 49 10.59 7.77 8.52
N ALA A 50 11.55 7.31 7.73
CA ALA A 50 11.29 6.86 6.36
C ALA A 50 10.32 5.67 6.33
N CYS A 51 10.49 4.69 7.23
CA CYS A 51 9.55 3.58 7.38
C CYS A 51 8.13 4.06 7.73
N LYS A 52 7.98 5.04 8.64
CA LYS A 52 6.67 5.66 8.95
C LYS A 52 5.98 6.21 7.71
N VAL A 53 6.72 6.97 6.92
CA VAL A 53 6.20 7.60 5.71
C VAL A 53 5.80 6.56 4.68
N ALA A 54 6.61 5.52 4.47
CA ALA A 54 6.29 4.43 3.55
C ALA A 54 5.00 3.71 3.96
N ILE A 55 4.85 3.38 5.25
CA ILE A 55 3.65 2.74 5.79
C ILE A 55 2.41 3.64 5.66
N ALA A 56 2.54 4.94 5.95
CA ALA A 56 1.44 5.89 5.76
C ALA A 56 1.01 6.01 4.28
N HIS A 57 1.97 5.93 3.35
CA HIS A 57 1.68 5.93 1.91
C HIS A 57 0.93 4.65 1.50
N ILE A 58 1.37 3.49 1.97
CA ILE A 58 0.69 2.22 1.76
C ILE A 58 -0.75 2.26 2.29
N GLU A 59 -0.96 2.80 3.50
CA GLU A 59 -2.29 2.97 4.08
C GLU A 59 -3.21 3.84 3.20
N LEU A 60 -2.68 4.94 2.67
CA LEU A 60 -3.42 5.82 1.76
C LEU A 60 -3.85 5.08 0.48
N LEU A 61 -2.97 4.27 -0.10
CA LEU A 61 -3.28 3.47 -1.29
C LEU A 61 -4.39 2.44 -1.02
N ILE A 62 -4.36 1.78 0.15
CA ILE A 62 -5.44 0.87 0.57
C ILE A 62 -6.78 1.63 0.70
N LYS A 63 -6.77 2.80 1.31
CA LYS A 63 -7.97 3.65 1.47
C LYS A 63 -8.52 4.07 0.10
N LEU A 64 -7.66 4.41 -0.85
CA LEU A 64 -8.05 4.71 -2.22
C LEU A 64 -8.62 3.49 -2.95
N ALA A 65 -8.06 2.29 -2.72
CA ALA A 65 -8.59 1.05 -3.29
C ALA A 65 -10.00 0.73 -2.77
N LYS A 66 -10.22 0.91 -1.46
CA LYS A 66 -11.56 0.80 -0.85
C LYS A 66 -12.54 1.81 -1.47
N TRP A 67 -12.14 3.06 -1.62
CA TRP A 67 -12.97 4.10 -2.24
C TRP A 67 -13.28 3.82 -3.72
N ALA A 68 -12.37 3.16 -4.44
CA ALA A 68 -12.55 2.83 -5.85
C ALA A 68 -13.44 1.60 -6.10
N ASP A 69 -14.08 1.04 -5.06
CA ASP A 69 -14.85 -0.22 -5.10
C ASP A 69 -14.07 -1.41 -5.67
N LEU A 70 -12.73 -1.38 -5.61
CA LEU A 70 -11.88 -2.49 -6.03
C LEU A 70 -12.00 -3.71 -5.09
N LEU A 71 -12.58 -3.51 -3.91
CA LEU A 71 -12.75 -4.57 -2.89
C LEU A 71 -14.20 -5.06 -2.78
N ASP A 72 -15.17 -4.23 -3.18
CA ASP A 72 -16.61 -4.54 -3.07
C ASP A 72 -17.21 -5.09 -4.38
N ASN A 73 -16.55 -4.91 -5.53
CA ASN A 73 -16.99 -5.50 -6.79
C ASN A 73 -16.62 -6.98 -6.85
N ARG A 74 -17.47 -7.82 -6.24
CA ARG A 74 -17.56 -9.27 -6.48
C ARG A 74 -16.21 -9.98 -6.55
N ALA A 75 -15.69 -10.29 -5.36
CA ALA A 75 -14.83 -11.45 -5.19
C ALA A 75 -15.38 -12.64 -6.02
N LYS A 76 -14.68 -13.03 -7.11
CA LYS A 76 -14.23 -14.42 -7.39
C LYS A 76 -13.79 -14.76 -8.81
N GLU A 77 -13.83 -13.89 -9.83
CA GLU A 77 -13.55 -14.36 -11.21
C GLU A 77 -12.36 -13.71 -11.94
N ASP A 78 -11.82 -12.57 -11.49
CA ASP A 78 -10.66 -11.93 -12.12
C ASP A 78 -9.35 -12.19 -11.34
N PRO A 79 -8.30 -12.76 -11.96
CA PRO A 79 -6.97 -12.92 -11.36
C PRO A 79 -6.37 -11.62 -10.81
N ASP A 80 -6.67 -10.48 -11.43
CA ASP A 80 -6.12 -9.17 -11.03
C ASP A 80 -6.72 -8.69 -9.70
N ASP A 81 -8.01 -8.98 -9.46
CA ASP A 81 -8.69 -8.68 -8.19
C ASP A 81 -8.16 -9.56 -7.05
N ALA A 82 -7.87 -10.84 -7.33
CA ALA A 82 -7.27 -11.75 -6.34
C ALA A 82 -5.84 -11.33 -5.98
N LEU A 83 -5.05 -10.89 -6.96
CA LEU A 83 -3.71 -10.33 -6.74
C LEU A 83 -3.79 -9.05 -5.88
N LEU A 84 -4.69 -8.14 -6.21
CA LEU A 84 -4.88 -6.90 -5.46
C LEU A 84 -5.32 -7.17 -4.02
N ALA A 85 -6.26 -8.10 -3.81
CA ALA A 85 -6.69 -8.50 -2.48
C ALA A 85 -5.52 -9.06 -1.64
N GLY A 86 -4.63 -9.85 -2.26
CA GLY A 86 -3.39 -10.33 -1.64
C GLY A 86 -2.46 -9.19 -1.23
N LEU A 87 -2.20 -8.24 -2.13
CA LEU A 87 -1.35 -7.07 -1.86
C LEU A 87 -1.91 -6.20 -0.72
N ILE A 88 -3.23 -6.03 -0.66
CA ILE A 88 -3.87 -5.26 0.42
C ILE A 88 -3.79 -6.01 1.75
N ALA A 89 -3.96 -7.33 1.76
CA ALA A 89 -3.83 -8.13 2.97
C ALA A 89 -2.40 -8.07 3.54
N GLU A 90 -1.39 -8.16 2.68
CA GLU A 90 0.02 -8.00 3.05
C GLU A 90 0.29 -6.59 3.62
N ALA A 91 -0.18 -5.56 2.93
CA ALA A 91 -0.06 -4.18 3.36
C ALA A 91 -0.74 -3.90 4.72
N GLN A 92 -1.91 -4.50 4.95
CA GLN A 92 -2.64 -4.41 6.21
C GLN A 92 -1.86 -5.11 7.35
N SER A 93 -1.26 -6.28 7.07
CA SER A 93 -0.42 -6.99 8.04
C SER A 93 0.82 -6.17 8.43
N GLU A 94 1.46 -5.48 7.49
CA GLU A 94 2.62 -4.62 7.79
C GLU A 94 2.22 -3.41 8.65
N LEU A 95 1.05 -2.82 8.38
CA LEU A 95 0.48 -1.74 9.21
C LEU A 95 0.25 -2.20 10.65
N ASP A 96 -0.35 -3.37 10.83
CA ASP A 96 -0.65 -3.92 12.15
C ASP A 96 0.66 -4.20 12.92
N HIS A 97 1.62 -4.88 12.30
CA HIS A 97 2.94 -5.14 12.87
C HIS A 97 3.71 -3.86 13.21
N TYR A 98 3.63 -2.84 12.36
CA TYR A 98 4.22 -1.54 12.63
C TYR A 98 3.57 -0.83 13.82
N SER A 99 2.24 -0.90 13.92
CA SER A 99 1.47 -0.29 15.01
C SER A 99 1.78 -0.91 16.38
N GLU A 100 2.06 -2.22 16.42
CA GLU A 100 2.46 -2.93 17.64
C GLU A 100 3.86 -2.54 18.11
N LYS A 101 4.79 -2.23 17.21
CA LYS A 101 6.17 -1.83 17.54
C LYS A 101 6.33 -0.43 18.12
N ILE A 102 5.30 0.43 18.03
CA ILE A 102 5.35 1.83 18.51
C ILE A 102 4.61 2.00 19.85
N LYS A 103 3.88 0.97 20.31
CA LYS A 103 3.31 0.94 21.67
C LYS A 103 4.37 0.61 22.71
#